data_AF-W2Q3U4-F1
#
_entry.id   AF-W2Q3U4-F1
#
_cell.length_a   1.000
_cell.length_b   1.000
_cell.length_c   1.000
_cell.angle_alpha   90.00
_cell.angle_beta   90.00
_cell.angle_gamma   90.00
#
_symmetry.space_group_name_H-M   'P 1'
#
loop_
_entity.id
_entity.type
_entity.pdbx_description
1 polymer ?
#
loop_
_entity_poly.entity_id
_entity_poly.type
_entity_poly.pdbx_seq_one_letter_code
_entity_poly.pdbx_strand_id
1 'polypeptide(L)'
;MLVKVKKKNIVDCSKSEADWNIWLQSMHDKTVTLLIYDYEVGIGRKQDHQVFIKDCIRPAETDRAGAVAEVSLREIVGRLQDVWGATYDGEAVVWRMWPNEATRNLDRSTWDDAVLAQPPPRILRLLRASNSRLQKHLNHLNHSTSIALDCVNASIAEIERLRQDWEAQGRRLEGRKPNLFSPDLSWIFVDVRNRTGFG
;
A
#
# COMPACT_ATOMS: atom_id res chain seq x y z
N MET A 1 -18.83 38.87 31.66
CA MET A 1 -19.04 40.16 30.95
C MET A 1 -20.31 40.04 30.10
N LEU A 2 -21.40 40.66 30.53
CA LEU A 2 -22.69 40.69 29.82
C LEU A 2 -22.59 41.69 28.67
N VAL A 3 -22.38 41.21 27.45
CA VAL A 3 -22.49 42.07 26.26
C VAL A 3 -23.97 42.22 25.94
N LYS A 4 -24.56 43.34 26.35
CA LYS A 4 -25.88 43.77 25.86
C LYS A 4 -25.73 44.10 24.37
N VAL A 5 -26.09 43.14 23.51
CA VAL A 5 -26.23 43.40 22.08
C VAL A 5 -27.50 44.23 21.90
N LYS A 6 -27.34 45.51 21.51
CA LYS A 6 -28.44 46.35 21.00
C LYS A 6 -29.20 45.52 19.96
N LYS A 7 -30.54 45.50 20.02
CA LYS A 7 -31.44 44.85 19.05
C LYS A 7 -30.97 45.15 17.61
N LYS A 8 -30.14 44.28 17.06
CA LYS A 8 -29.90 44.18 15.62
C LYS A 8 -31.02 43.28 15.14
N ASN A 9 -31.83 43.75 14.19
CA ASN A 9 -32.86 42.93 13.57
C ASN A 9 -32.14 41.82 12.80
N ILE A 10 -31.86 40.70 13.46
CA ILE A 10 -31.34 39.49 12.85
C ILE A 10 -32.50 38.95 12.01
N VAL A 11 -32.31 38.93 10.70
CA VAL A 11 -33.27 38.36 9.78
C VAL A 11 -33.07 36.86 9.79
N ASP A 12 -34.13 36.14 10.14
CA ASP A 12 -34.15 34.69 10.12
C ASP A 12 -33.95 34.18 8.68
N CYS A 13 -33.01 33.25 8.53
CA CYS A 13 -32.67 32.49 7.34
C CYS A 13 -33.81 31.58 6.84
N SER A 14 -34.82 31.30 7.67
CA SER A 14 -36.00 30.51 7.32
C SER A 14 -37.04 31.27 6.46
N LYS A 15 -36.79 32.55 6.15
CA LYS A 15 -37.71 33.37 5.36
C LYS A 15 -37.91 32.83 3.95
N SER A 16 -39.15 32.97 3.47
CA SER A 16 -39.49 32.64 2.09
C SER A 16 -38.80 33.59 1.09
N GLU A 17 -38.60 33.14 -0.15
CA GLU A 17 -38.00 33.94 -1.22
C GLU A 17 -38.77 35.26 -1.48
N ALA A 18 -40.10 35.22 -1.35
CA ALA A 18 -40.95 36.41 -1.47
C ALA A 18 -40.66 37.43 -0.36
N ASP A 19 -40.51 36.97 0.88
CA ASP A 19 -40.19 37.83 2.03
C ASP A 19 -38.76 38.38 1.96
N TRP A 20 -37.83 37.60 1.39
CA TRP A 20 -36.47 38.06 1.09
C TRP A 20 -36.46 39.18 0.06
N ASN A 21 -37.23 39.04 -1.03
CA ASN A 21 -37.32 40.07 -2.06
C ASN A 21 -37.93 41.38 -1.52
N ILE A 22 -38.98 41.29 -0.70
CA ILE A 22 -39.58 42.46 -0.04
C ILE A 22 -38.57 43.13 0.90
N TRP A 23 -37.81 42.34 1.66
CA TRP A 23 -36.80 42.85 2.58
C TRP A 23 -35.62 43.50 1.84
N LEU A 24 -35.15 42.91 0.75
CA LEU A 24 -34.08 43.46 -0.09
C LEU A 24 -34.50 44.81 -0.69
N GLN A 25 -35.74 44.93 -1.20
CA GLN A 25 -36.29 46.19 -1.68
C GLN A 25 -36.35 47.27 -0.58
N SER A 26 -36.67 46.88 0.66
CA SER A 26 -36.71 47.79 1.82
C SER A 26 -35.32 48.29 2.27
N MET A 27 -34.26 47.59 1.86
CA MET A 27 -32.87 47.87 2.23
C MET A 27 -32.02 48.43 1.08
N HIS A 28 -32.61 48.74 -0.08
CA HIS A 28 -31.87 49.12 -1.31
C HIS A 28 -30.90 50.31 -1.14
N ASP A 29 -31.20 51.25 -0.22
CA ASP A 29 -30.35 52.42 0.09
C ASP A 29 -29.64 52.32 1.45
N LYS A 30 -29.60 51.13 2.06
CA LYS A 30 -29.04 50.92 3.41
C LYS A 30 -27.88 49.94 3.37
N THR A 31 -26.80 50.27 4.07
CA THR A 31 -25.68 49.34 4.27
C THR A 31 -26.11 48.20 5.19
N VAL A 32 -26.10 46.98 4.66
CA VAL A 32 -26.39 45.75 5.41
C VAL A 32 -25.07 45.04 5.72
N THR A 33 -24.92 44.57 6.96
CA THR A 33 -23.83 43.66 7.33
C THR A 33 -24.33 42.22 7.29
N LEU A 34 -23.75 41.41 6.40
CA LEU A 34 -24.03 39.98 6.31
C LEU A 34 -23.10 39.23 7.27
N LEU A 35 -23.69 38.39 8.13
CA LEU A 35 -22.95 37.47 9.02
C LEU A 35 -23.16 36.06 8.48
N ILE A 36 -22.17 35.57 7.73
CA ILE A 36 -22.11 34.18 7.29
C ILE A 36 -21.30 33.44 8.36
N TYR A 37 -21.93 32.50 9.04
CA TYR A 37 -21.22 31.60 9.94
C TYR A 37 -20.70 30.40 9.13
N ASP A 38 -19.44 30.01 9.35
CA ASP A 38 -18.79 28.86 8.69
C ASP A 38 -19.46 27.52 9.03
N TYR A 39 -20.34 27.49 10.03
CA TYR A 39 -21.15 26.35 10.41
C TYR A 39 -22.62 26.79 10.36
N GLU A 40 -23.44 26.01 9.63
CA GLU A 40 -24.82 26.31 9.20
C GLU A 40 -25.61 27.34 10.02
N VAL A 41 -26.25 28.25 9.28
CA VAL A 41 -27.60 28.87 9.39
C VAL A 41 -28.34 28.96 10.75
N GLY A 42 -28.14 28.07 11.73
CA GLY A 42 -29.03 27.89 12.87
C GLY A 42 -28.41 27.75 14.27
N ILE A 43 -27.17 28.18 14.55
CA ILE A 43 -26.69 28.22 15.94
C ILE A 43 -27.18 29.50 16.64
N GLY A 44 -28.49 29.59 16.86
CA GLY A 44 -29.16 30.77 17.43
C GLY A 44 -28.97 30.92 18.95
N ARG A 45 -28.65 29.84 19.68
CA ARG A 45 -28.51 29.84 21.14
C ARG A 45 -27.14 29.32 21.56
N LYS A 46 -26.64 29.85 22.67
CA LYS A 46 -25.38 29.38 23.32
C LYS A 46 -25.41 27.87 23.61
N GLN A 47 -26.59 27.31 23.87
CA GLN A 47 -26.76 25.86 24.08
C GLN A 47 -26.49 25.07 22.81
N ASP A 48 -27.06 25.48 21.68
CA ASP A 48 -26.87 24.82 20.38
C ASP A 48 -25.39 24.85 19.97
N HIS A 49 -24.69 25.95 20.26
CA HIS A 49 -23.24 26.05 20.03
C HIS A 49 -22.46 25.05 20.91
N GLN A 50 -22.85 24.89 22.18
CA GLN A 50 -22.19 23.94 23.08
C GLN A 50 -22.45 22.49 22.67
N VAL A 51 -23.65 22.19 22.17
CA VAL A 51 -23.99 20.88 21.61
C VAL A 51 -23.14 20.61 20.37
N PHE A 52 -23.09 21.55 19.43
CA PHE A 52 -22.25 21.44 18.24
C PHE A 52 -20.76 21.23 18.57
N ILE A 53 -20.18 22.07 19.45
CA ILE A 53 -18.77 21.92 19.85
C ILE A 53 -18.53 20.56 20.51
N LYS A 54 -19.47 20.10 21.33
CA LYS A 54 -19.36 18.79 21.98
C LYS A 54 -19.41 17.65 20.96
N ASP A 55 -20.30 17.72 19.99
CA ASP A 55 -20.59 16.61 19.09
C ASP A 55 -19.63 16.57 17.89
N CYS A 56 -19.20 17.73 17.39
CA CYS A 56 -18.43 17.85 16.15
C CYS A 56 -16.95 18.17 16.36
N ILE A 57 -16.60 18.92 17.41
CA ILE A 57 -15.23 19.43 17.60
C ILE A 57 -14.48 18.65 18.68
N ARG A 58 -15.14 18.36 19.80
CA ARG A 58 -14.49 17.63 20.91
C ARG A 58 -14.30 16.14 20.56
N PRO A 59 -13.33 15.48 21.21
CA PRO A 59 -13.18 14.03 21.12
C PRO A 59 -14.46 13.36 21.62
N ALA A 60 -14.91 12.31 20.92
CA ALA A 60 -16.11 11.55 21.30
C ALA A 60 -15.97 10.93 22.69
N GLU A 61 -14.76 10.49 23.04
CA GLU A 61 -14.45 9.91 24.33
C GLU A 61 -13.23 10.61 24.95
N THR A 62 -13.38 11.03 26.20
CA THR A 62 -12.31 11.59 27.02
C THR A 62 -12.14 10.79 28.30
N ASP A 63 -10.91 10.65 28.77
CA ASP A 63 -10.60 9.96 30.01
C ASP A 63 -10.99 10.79 31.26
N ARG A 64 -10.76 10.24 32.45
CA ARG A 64 -11.08 10.92 33.72
C ARG A 64 -10.29 12.23 33.91
N ALA A 65 -9.19 12.42 33.20
CA ALA A 65 -8.37 13.63 33.23
C ALA A 65 -8.74 14.63 32.11
N GLY A 66 -9.69 14.29 31.24
CA GLY A 66 -10.13 15.12 30.12
C GLY A 66 -9.23 15.04 28.89
N ALA A 67 -8.30 14.08 28.84
CA ALA A 67 -7.53 13.77 27.64
C ALA A 67 -8.34 12.87 26.70
N VAL A 68 -7.92 12.74 25.44
CA VAL A 68 -8.53 11.78 24.50
C VAL A 68 -8.44 10.37 25.08
N ALA A 69 -9.55 9.63 25.01
CA ALA A 69 -9.58 8.26 25.50
C ALA A 69 -8.60 7.35 24.72
N GLU A 70 -8.03 6.37 25.42
CA GLU A 70 -7.07 5.42 24.86
C GLU A 70 -7.60 4.67 23.63
N VAL A 71 -8.92 4.42 23.55
CA VAL A 71 -9.53 3.76 22.38
C VAL A 71 -9.39 4.62 21.12
N SER A 72 -9.70 5.91 21.18
CA SER A 72 -9.55 6.82 20.06
C SER A 72 -8.08 7.04 19.70
N LEU A 73 -7.18 7.05 20.70
CA LEU A 73 -5.75 7.12 20.44
C LEU A 73 -5.25 5.90 19.66
N ARG A 74 -5.70 4.68 20.00
CA ARG A 74 -5.34 3.46 19.25
C ARG A 74 -5.83 3.47 17.82
N GLU A 75 -7.04 3.98 17.57
CA GLU A 75 -7.53 4.15 16.20
C GLU A 75 -6.62 5.08 15.40
N ILE A 76 -6.20 6.21 15.97
CA ILE A 76 -5.27 7.14 15.32
C ILE A 76 -3.89 6.49 15.13
N VAL A 77 -3.39 5.71 16.10
CA VAL A 77 -2.15 4.92 15.93
C VAL A 77 -2.25 4.02 14.71
N GLY A 78 -3.35 3.28 14.56
CA GLY A 78 -3.57 2.39 13.42
C GLY A 78 -3.51 3.15 12.10
N ARG A 79 -4.21 4.27 12.00
CA ARG A 79 -4.20 5.14 10.82
C ARG A 79 -2.81 5.71 10.51
N LEU A 80 -2.06 6.14 11.53
CA LEU A 80 -0.69 6.61 11.35
C LEU A 80 0.23 5.49 10.84
N GLN A 81 0.08 4.27 11.36
CA GLN A 81 0.87 3.12 10.92
C GLN A 81 0.51 2.70 9.49
N ASP A 82 -0.75 2.80 9.09
CA ASP A 82 -1.17 2.53 7.72
C ASP A 82 -0.53 3.50 6.71
N VAL A 83 -0.48 4.80 7.05
CA VAL A 83 0.11 5.83 6.18
C VAL A 83 1.64 5.79 6.21
N TRP A 84 2.23 5.66 7.39
CA TRP A 84 3.66 5.92 7.61
C TRP A 84 4.50 4.70 7.94
N GLY A 85 3.92 3.54 8.23
CA GLY A 85 4.64 2.31 8.63
C GLY A 85 5.53 1.73 7.52
N ALA A 86 5.28 2.09 6.26
CA ALA A 86 6.17 1.77 5.15
C ALA A 86 7.44 2.63 5.11
N THR A 87 7.38 3.83 5.69
CA THR A 87 8.46 4.83 5.66
C THR A 87 9.27 4.80 6.95
N TYR A 88 8.58 4.67 8.09
CA TYR A 88 9.17 4.71 9.42
C TYR A 88 8.94 3.40 10.16
N ASP A 89 9.94 3.02 10.94
CA ASP A 89 9.90 1.93 11.91
C ASP A 89 10.11 2.52 13.32
N GLY A 90 9.43 1.96 14.31
CA GLY A 90 9.43 2.51 15.66
C GLY A 90 8.74 1.62 16.67
N GLU A 91 9.15 1.72 17.94
CA GLU A 91 8.51 0.97 19.02
C GLU A 91 7.05 1.40 19.21
N ALA A 92 6.21 0.49 19.70
CA ALA A 92 4.79 0.76 19.96
C ALA A 92 4.57 2.00 20.86
N VAL A 93 5.50 2.27 21.78
CA VAL A 93 5.45 3.48 22.63
C VAL A 93 5.64 4.75 21.81
N VAL A 94 6.58 4.77 20.86
CA VAL A 94 6.84 5.93 19.99
C VAL A 94 5.61 6.21 19.10
N TRP A 95 5.02 5.16 18.54
CA TRP A 95 3.78 5.27 17.77
C TRP A 95 2.61 5.80 18.59
N ARG A 96 2.55 5.53 19.90
CA ARG A 96 1.54 6.09 20.82
C ARG A 96 1.81 7.54 21.22
N MET A 97 3.08 7.96 21.26
CA MET A 97 3.44 9.35 21.59
C MET A 97 2.98 10.34 20.52
N TRP A 98 2.95 9.91 19.26
CA TRP A 98 2.58 10.78 18.14
C TRP A 98 1.09 11.21 18.17
N PRO A 99 0.09 10.31 18.26
CA PRO A 99 -1.31 10.70 18.46
C PRO A 99 -1.52 11.58 19.69
N ASN A 100 -0.82 11.32 20.79
CA ASN A 100 -0.92 12.15 21.99
C ASN A 100 -0.50 13.60 21.74
N GLU A 101 0.51 13.80 20.89
CA GLU A 101 0.95 15.14 20.48
C GLU A 101 -0.02 15.76 19.46
N ALA A 102 -0.53 14.98 18.51
CA ALA A 102 -1.50 15.43 17.50
C ALA A 102 -2.86 15.81 18.10
N THR A 103 -3.34 15.06 19.09
CA THR A 103 -4.67 15.25 19.70
C THR A 103 -4.70 16.22 20.88
N ARG A 104 -3.56 16.84 21.19
CA ARG A 104 -3.39 17.70 22.36
C ARG A 104 -4.30 18.93 22.37
N ASN A 105 -4.73 19.41 21.20
CA ASN A 105 -5.66 20.54 21.06
C ASN A 105 -7.13 20.15 21.29
N LEU A 106 -7.44 18.86 21.43
CA LEU A 106 -8.80 18.31 21.55
C LEU A 106 -9.73 18.71 20.40
N ASP A 107 -9.18 19.09 19.24
CA ASP A 107 -9.96 19.46 18.07
C ASP A 107 -9.93 18.31 17.06
N ARG A 108 -11.01 17.52 17.07
CA ARG A 108 -11.17 16.35 16.21
C ARG A 108 -11.14 16.72 14.73
N SER A 109 -11.55 17.93 14.34
CA SER A 109 -11.54 18.35 12.94
C SER A 109 -10.12 18.42 12.36
N THR A 110 -9.11 18.56 13.21
CA THR A 110 -7.70 18.65 12.81
C THR A 110 -6.98 17.29 12.75
N TRP A 111 -7.62 16.21 13.23
CA TRP A 111 -6.93 14.93 13.39
C TRP A 111 -6.62 14.25 12.05
N ASP A 112 -7.50 14.40 11.06
CA ASP A 112 -7.29 13.78 9.75
C ASP A 112 -6.09 14.41 9.04
N ASP A 113 -5.98 15.74 9.06
CA ASP A 113 -4.81 16.45 8.56
C ASP A 113 -3.55 16.11 9.35
N ALA A 114 -3.65 15.96 10.68
CA ALA A 114 -2.52 15.59 11.53
C ALA A 114 -2.01 14.16 11.27
N VAL A 115 -2.87 13.23 10.86
CA VAL A 115 -2.48 11.87 10.45
C VAL A 115 -1.69 11.89 9.13
N LEU A 116 -2.06 12.77 8.21
CA LEU A 116 -1.39 12.92 6.91
C LEU A 116 -0.13 13.79 6.99
N ALA A 117 0.06 14.54 8.07
CA ALA A 117 1.26 15.34 8.30
C ALA A 117 2.49 14.48 8.63
N GLN A 118 3.68 15.01 8.35
CA GLN A 118 4.93 14.37 8.74
C GLN A 118 5.06 14.28 10.28
N PRO A 119 5.87 13.33 10.80
CA PRO A 119 6.08 13.18 12.23
C PRO A 119 6.62 14.47 12.86
N PRO A 120 6.09 14.91 14.02
CA PRO A 120 6.66 16.01 14.77
C PRO A 120 8.16 15.77 15.03
N PRO A 121 9.02 16.81 15.00
CA PRO A 121 10.47 16.65 15.10
C PRO A 121 10.94 15.84 16.31
N ARG A 122 10.19 15.90 17.42
CA ARG A 122 10.45 15.12 18.64
C ARG A 122 10.23 13.61 18.42
N ILE A 123 9.16 13.23 17.72
CA ILE A 123 8.86 11.84 17.38
C ILE A 123 9.78 11.35 16.27
N LEU A 124 10.04 12.19 15.26
CA LEU A 124 10.91 11.85 14.13
C LEU A 124 12.29 11.35 14.58
N ARG A 125 12.87 11.94 15.64
CA ARG A 125 14.16 11.53 16.21
C ARG A 125 14.14 10.14 16.85
N LEU A 126 12.97 9.64 17.21
CA LEU A 126 12.76 8.32 17.83
C LEU A 126 12.37 7.25 16.80
N LEU A 127 12.00 7.67 15.59
CA LEU A 127 11.67 6.79 14.47
C LEU A 127 12.93 6.47 13.66
N ARG A 128 13.00 5.24 13.15
CA ARG A 128 14.02 4.77 12.21
C ARG A 128 13.42 4.70 10.81
N ALA A 129 14.26 4.75 9.77
CA ALA A 129 13.79 4.47 8.42
C ALA A 129 13.42 2.98 8.29
N SER A 130 12.26 2.69 7.70
CA SER A 130 11.81 1.31 7.50
C SER A 130 12.68 0.62 6.45
N ASN A 131 13.40 -0.42 6.86
CA ASN A 131 14.21 -1.26 5.96
C ASN A 131 13.34 -2.25 5.15
N SER A 132 12.02 -2.23 5.32
CA SER A 132 11.10 -3.21 4.74
C SER A 132 11.16 -3.26 3.21
N ARG A 133 11.31 -2.11 2.54
CA ARG A 133 11.40 -2.04 1.08
C ARG A 133 12.73 -2.61 0.56
N LEU A 134 13.83 -2.33 1.25
CA LEU A 134 15.15 -2.84 0.91
C LEU A 134 15.22 -4.36 1.16
N GLN A 135 14.69 -4.83 2.29
CA GLN A 135 14.62 -6.26 2.60
C GLN A 135 13.76 -7.03 1.59
N LYS A 136 12.59 -6.50 1.20
CA LYS A 136 11.76 -7.12 0.14
C LYS A 136 12.52 -7.24 -1.17
N HIS A 137 13.27 -6.20 -1.56
CA HIS A 137 14.09 -6.22 -2.76
C HIS A 137 15.21 -7.27 -2.69
N LEU A 138 15.93 -7.34 -1.56
CA LEU A 138 16.96 -8.37 -1.34
C LEU A 138 16.39 -9.79 -1.40
N ASN A 139 15.21 -10.02 -0.82
CA ASN A 139 14.55 -11.31 -0.86
C ASN A 139 14.16 -11.71 -2.29
N HIS A 140 13.63 -10.76 -3.09
CA HIS A 140 13.36 -10.99 -4.51
C HIS A 140 14.62 -11.32 -5.31
N LEU A 141 15.72 -10.59 -5.07
CA LEU A 141 17.00 -10.88 -5.73
C LEU A 141 17.52 -12.26 -5.37
N ASN A 142 17.56 -12.61 -4.08
CA ASN A 142 18.00 -13.93 -3.62
C ASN A 142 17.14 -15.05 -4.23
N HIS A 143 15.82 -14.87 -4.28
CA HIS A 143 14.92 -15.85 -4.89
C HIS A 143 15.20 -16.01 -6.39
N SER A 144 15.34 -14.91 -7.12
CA SER A 144 15.67 -14.91 -8.55
C SER A 144 17.02 -15.59 -8.83
N THR A 145 18.05 -15.28 -8.04
CA THR A 145 19.36 -15.91 -8.15
C THR A 145 19.31 -17.41 -7.87
N SER A 146 18.51 -17.84 -6.88
CA SER A 146 18.30 -19.26 -6.60
C SER A 146 17.68 -19.99 -7.80
N ILE A 147 16.62 -19.42 -8.38
CA ILE A 147 15.97 -20.02 -9.57
C ILE A 147 16.93 -20.09 -10.75
N ALA A 148 17.70 -19.02 -11.00
CA ALA A 148 18.67 -19.00 -12.09
C ALA A 148 19.73 -20.10 -11.90
N LEU A 149 20.22 -20.29 -10.67
CA LEU A 149 21.17 -21.34 -10.34
C LEU A 149 20.56 -22.73 -10.55
N ASP A 150 19.31 -22.96 -10.14
CA ASP A 150 18.61 -24.23 -10.35
C ASP A 150 18.45 -24.55 -11.84
N CYS A 151 18.10 -23.55 -12.66
CA CYS A 151 18.03 -23.70 -14.11
C CYS A 151 19.38 -24.08 -14.74
N VAL A 152 20.47 -23.45 -14.30
CA VAL A 152 21.83 -23.77 -14.77
C VAL A 152 22.22 -25.19 -14.36
N ASN A 153 21.98 -25.57 -13.11
CA ASN A 153 22.27 -26.91 -12.61
C ASN A 153 21.46 -27.99 -13.36
N ALA A 154 20.18 -27.73 -13.63
CA ALA A 154 19.34 -28.64 -14.42
C ALA A 154 19.88 -28.80 -15.85
N SER A 155 20.29 -27.69 -16.49
CA SER A 155 20.86 -27.70 -17.83
C SER A 155 22.19 -28.47 -17.90
N ILE A 156 23.05 -28.32 -16.89
CA ILE A 156 24.30 -29.09 -16.77
C ILE A 156 24.00 -30.58 -16.68
N ALA A 157 23.07 -30.98 -15.79
CA ALA A 157 22.68 -32.37 -15.63
C ALA A 157 22.09 -32.98 -16.93
N GLU A 158 21.36 -32.18 -17.71
CA GLU A 158 20.80 -32.62 -18.99
C GLU A 158 21.89 -32.80 -20.07
N ILE A 159 22.87 -31.90 -20.14
CA ILE A 159 24.03 -32.06 -21.04
C ILE A 159 24.83 -33.32 -20.68
N GLU A 160 25.04 -33.58 -19.38
CA GLU A 160 25.73 -34.80 -18.94
C GLU A 160 24.98 -36.07 -19.34
N ARG A 161 23.64 -36.07 -19.22
CA ARG A 161 22.80 -37.19 -19.70
C ARG A 161 22.93 -37.40 -21.20
N LEU A 162 22.81 -36.34 -21.99
CA LEU A 162 22.95 -36.43 -23.45
C LEU A 162 24.32 -36.98 -23.84
N ARG A 163 25.37 -36.58 -23.14
CA ARG A 163 26.72 -37.10 -23.37
C ARG A 163 26.81 -38.60 -23.06
N GLN A 164 26.26 -39.04 -21.93
CA GLN A 164 26.22 -40.47 -21.58
C GLN A 164 25.44 -41.31 -22.61
N ASP A 165 24.31 -40.78 -23.07
CA ASP A 165 23.49 -41.43 -24.11
C ASP A 165 24.25 -41.53 -25.44
N TRP A 166 24.95 -40.46 -25.83
CA TRP A 166 25.80 -40.45 -27.01
C TRP A 166 26.93 -41.48 -26.93
N GLU A 167 27.65 -41.53 -25.81
CA GLU A 167 28.70 -42.52 -25.55
C GLU A 167 28.14 -43.95 -25.58
N ALA A 168 26.95 -44.18 -25.01
CA ALA A 168 26.28 -45.47 -25.03
C ALA A 168 25.87 -45.88 -26.45
N GLN A 169 25.36 -44.96 -27.27
CA GLN A 169 25.07 -45.21 -28.68
C GLN A 169 26.35 -45.55 -29.46
N GLY A 170 27.44 -44.81 -29.23
CA GLY A 170 28.75 -45.10 -29.83
C GLY A 170 29.21 -46.53 -29.54
N ARG A 171 29.18 -46.96 -28.27
CA ARG A 171 29.52 -48.34 -27.88
C ARG A 171 28.64 -49.39 -28.56
N ARG A 172 27.32 -49.13 -28.70
CA ARG A 172 26.39 -50.04 -29.40
C ARG A 172 26.74 -50.17 -30.88
N LEU A 173 27.14 -49.08 -31.54
CA LEU A 173 27.54 -49.09 -32.95
C LEU A 173 28.87 -49.83 -33.15
N GLU A 174 29.85 -49.62 -32.26
CA GLU A 174 31.12 -50.35 -32.30
C GLU A 174 30.94 -51.85 -32.08
N GLY A 175 30.11 -52.25 -31.11
CA GLY A 175 29.75 -53.65 -30.89
C GLY A 175 29.04 -54.32 -32.08
N ARG A 176 28.45 -53.52 -32.99
CA ARG A 176 27.79 -54.01 -34.22
C ARG A 176 28.75 -54.18 -35.40
N LYS A 177 29.92 -53.53 -35.38
CA LYS A 177 30.93 -53.62 -36.46
C LYS A 177 31.46 -55.05 -36.69
N PRO A 178 31.75 -55.88 -35.66
CA PRO A 178 32.21 -57.25 -35.87
C PRO A 178 31.17 -58.15 -36.55
N ASN A 179 29.87 -57.91 -36.32
CA ASN A 179 28.79 -58.69 -36.93
C ASN A 179 28.57 -58.38 -38.42
N LEU A 180 29.11 -57.25 -38.92
CA LEU A 180 29.11 -56.90 -40.34
C LEU A 180 30.35 -57.42 -41.08
N PHE A 181 31.42 -57.75 -40.34
CA PHE A 181 32.63 -58.40 -40.83
C PHE A 181 32.70 -59.84 -40.30
N SER A 182 31.63 -60.62 -40.53
CA SER A 182 31.71 -62.07 -40.35
C SER A 182 32.48 -62.68 -41.53
N PRO A 183 33.43 -63.61 -41.33
CA PRO A 183 34.15 -64.30 -42.42
C PRO A 183 33.24 -65.14 -43.33
N ASP A 184 31.97 -65.34 -42.96
CA ASP A 184 31.06 -66.30 -43.58
C ASP A 184 30.47 -65.86 -44.94
N LEU A 185 30.81 -64.65 -45.41
CA LEU A 185 30.40 -64.17 -46.74
C LEU A 185 31.44 -64.49 -47.84
N SER A 186 32.54 -65.19 -47.52
CA SER A 186 33.55 -65.59 -48.52
C SER A 186 33.01 -66.53 -49.60
N TRP A 187 31.89 -67.23 -49.34
CA TRP A 187 31.28 -68.16 -50.29
C TRP A 187 30.45 -67.47 -51.38
N ILE A 188 29.96 -66.25 -51.15
CA ILE A 188 29.06 -65.57 -52.09
C ILE A 188 29.82 -64.95 -53.28
N PHE A 189 31.10 -64.62 -53.11
CA PHE A 189 31.92 -64.01 -54.17
C PHE A 189 32.57 -65.00 -55.13
N VAL A 190 32.64 -66.29 -54.78
CA VAL A 190 33.27 -67.31 -55.65
C VAL A 190 32.31 -67.85 -56.72
N ASP A 191 30.99 -67.78 -56.50
CA ASP A 191 30.01 -68.40 -57.41
C ASP A 191 29.65 -67.54 -58.66
N VAL A 192 29.88 -66.22 -58.63
CA VAL A 192 29.57 -65.36 -59.78
C VAL A 192 30.62 -65.43 -60.90
N ARG A 193 31.84 -65.91 -60.62
CA ARG A 193 32.94 -65.92 -61.61
C ARG A 193 32.97 -67.17 -62.51
N ASN A 194 32.18 -68.20 -62.23
CA ASN A 194 32.17 -69.46 -62.98
C ASN A 194 30.94 -69.67 -63.90
N ARG A 195 30.08 -68.65 -64.08
CA ARG A 195 28.92 -68.71 -65.00
C ARG A 195 29.01 -67.82 -66.24
N THR A 196 30.22 -67.52 -66.71
CA THR A 196 30.44 -66.96 -68.05
C THR A 196 31.57 -67.73 -68.73
N GLY A 197 31.24 -68.93 -69.21
CA GLY A 197 32.18 -69.81 -69.88
C GLY A 197 31.48 -70.99 -70.56
N PHE A 198 30.70 -70.72 -71.60
CA PHE A 198 30.24 -71.63 -72.65
C PHE A 198 29.68 -70.73 -73.78
N GLY A 199 30.08 -70.80 -75.04
CA GLY A 199 31.02 -71.67 -75.75
C GLY A 199 31.32 -71.06 -77.13
#